data_AF-A0A4S8LYI0-F1
#
_entry.id   AF-A0A4S8LYI0-F1
#
_cell.length_a   1.000
_cell.length_b   1.000
_cell.length_c   1.000
_cell.angle_alpha   90.00
_cell.angle_beta   90.00
_cell.angle_gamma   90.00
#
_symmetry.space_group_name_H-M   'P 1'
#
loop_
_entity.id
_entity.type
_entity.pdbx_description
1 polymer ?
#
loop_
_entity_poly.entity_id
_entity_poly.type
_entity_poly.pdbx_seq_one_letter_code
_entity_poly.pdbx_strand_id
1 'polypeptide(L)' 'LCPFCDKPLPDPCSPTLDTLLLEIESRATRDPRPCNPKGLKAPLSVFASFCSRHEWESKMVPLAEKQGWPKAIEWDNVKE' A
#
# COMPACT_ATOMS: atom_id res chain seq x y z
N LEU A 1 -4.43 2.14 -10.70
CA LEU A 1 -3.59 3.30 -10.31
C LEU A 1 -3.99 3.71 -8.90
N CYS A 2 -3.02 4.14 -8.09
CA CYS A 2 -3.23 4.70 -6.77
C CYS A 2 -4.04 6.00 -6.89
N PRO A 3 -5.15 6.18 -6.16
CA PRO A 3 -5.95 7.41 -6.20
C PRO A 3 -5.21 8.69 -5.82
N PHE A 4 -4.10 8.58 -5.09
CA PHE A 4 -3.38 9.73 -4.52
C PHE A 4 -2.09 10.08 -5.26
N CYS A 5 -1.24 9.09 -5.57
CA CYS A 5 0.10 9.32 -6.15
C CYS A 5 0.24 8.93 -7.62
N ASP A 6 -0.84 8.45 -8.26
CA ASP A 6 -0.89 8.04 -9.67
C ASP A 6 0.05 6.89 -10.08
N LYS A 7 0.81 6.30 -9.15
CA LYS A 7 1.60 5.08 -9.38
C LYS A 7 0.69 3.84 -9.45
N PRO A 8 1.10 2.74 -10.10
CA PRO A 8 0.38 1.48 -10.02
C PRO A 8 0.32 0.96 -8.57
N LEU A 9 -0.80 0.31 -8.23
CA LEU A 9 -0.96 -0.43 -6.97
C LEU A 9 -0.41 -1.85 -7.14
N PRO A 10 0.01 -2.52 -6.05
CA PRO A 10 0.42 -3.92 -6.11
C PRO A 10 -0.75 -4.81 -6.54
N ASP A 11 -0.45 -5.89 -7.26
CA ASP A 11 -1.42 -6.94 -7.59
C ASP A 11 -0.79 -8.30 -7.23
N PRO A 12 -1.33 -9.02 -6.23
CA PRO A 12 -2.49 -8.68 -5.40
C PRO A 12 -2.20 -7.59 -4.33
N CYS A 13 -3.22 -6.83 -3.95
CA CYS A 13 -3.16 -5.93 -2.79
C CYS A 13 -3.25 -6.72 -1.47
N SER A 14 -2.55 -6.30 -0.43
CA SER A 14 -2.73 -6.91 0.90
C SER A 14 -4.05 -6.46 1.55
N PRO A 15 -4.66 -7.30 2.42
CA PRO A 15 -5.87 -6.91 3.17
C PRO A 15 -5.68 -5.64 4.01
N THR A 16 -4.47 -5.41 4.52
CA THR A 16 -4.12 -4.18 5.23
C THR A 16 -4.19 -2.96 4.31
N LEU A 17 -3.69 -3.09 3.08
CA LEU A 17 -3.70 -2.00 2.11
C LEU A 17 -5.13 -1.65 1.68
N ASP A 18 -5.99 -2.66 1.47
CA ASP A 18 -7.40 -2.47 1.15
C ASP A 18 -8.15 -1.74 2.28
N THR A 19 -7.89 -2.15 3.54
CA THR A 19 -8.50 -1.50 4.71
C THR A 19 -8.10 -0.03 4.81
N LEU A 20 -6.81 0.28 4.63
CA LEU A 20 -6.32 1.65 4.62
C LEU A 20 -6.96 2.49 3.50
N LEU A 21 -7.14 1.90 2.32
CA LEU A 21 -7.78 2.60 1.22
C LEU A 21 -9.21 3.00 1.58
N LEU A 22 -10.01 2.06 2.08
CA LEU A 22 -11.40 2.30 2.49
C LEU A 22 -11.50 3.38 3.57
N GLU A 23 -10.61 3.36 4.56
CA GLU A 23 -10.58 4.38 5.62
C GLU A 23 -10.29 5.78 5.08
N ILE A 24 -9.32 5.90 4.16
CA ILE A 24 -8.95 7.19 3.58
C ILE A 24 -10.02 7.69 2.62
N GLU A 25 -10.62 6.80 1.82
CA GLU A 25 -11.69 7.14 0.88
C GLU A 25 -12.87 7.84 1.58
N SER A 26 -13.19 7.44 2.82
CA SER A 26 -14.25 8.08 3.62
C SER A 26 -13.98 9.56 3.97
N ARG A 27 -12.72 10.00 3.91
CA ARG A 27 -12.26 11.35 4.28
C ARG A 27 -11.72 12.14 3.09
N ALA A 28 -11.64 11.50 1.92
CA ALA A 28 -11.10 12.09 0.71
C ALA A 28 -12.20 12.73 -0.13
N THR A 29 -11.81 13.70 -0.95
CA THR A 29 -12.70 14.30 -1.95
C THR A 29 -12.30 13.84 -3.34
N ARG A 30 -13.28 13.65 -4.22
CA ARG A 30 -13.04 13.28 -5.62
C ARG A 30 -12.22 14.36 -6.34
N ASP A 31 -11.14 13.96 -6.99
CA ASP A 31 -10.22 14.82 -7.74
C ASP A 31 -9.75 14.08 -9.00
N PRO A 32 -10.63 13.88 -9.99
CA PRO A 32 -10.32 13.08 -11.16
C PRO A 32 -9.30 13.82 -12.04
N ARG A 33 -8.26 13.09 -12.48
CA ARG A 33 -7.19 13.62 -13.34
C ARG A 33 -7.24 12.93 -14.71
N PRO A 34 -6.75 13.55 -15.80
CA PRO A 34 -6.74 12.93 -17.14
C PRO A 34 -6.10 11.53 -17.16
N CYS A 35 -5.01 11.34 -16.41
CA CYS A 35 -4.32 10.05 -16.30
C CYS A 35 -4.90 9.14 -15.20
N ASN A 36 -5.75 9.67 -14.31
CA ASN A 36 -6.34 8.92 -13.20
C ASN A 36 -7.78 9.39 -12.92
N PRO A 37 -8.79 8.85 -13.62
CA PRO A 37 -10.20 9.19 -13.42
C PRO A 37 -10.73 8.88 -12.03
N LYS A 38 -10.03 8.02 -11.28
CA LYS A 38 -10.33 7.65 -9.89
C LYS A 38 -9.49 8.46 -8.89
N GLY A 39 -8.90 9.56 -9.33
CA GLY A 39 -8.09 10.43 -8.48
C GLY A 39 -8.89 10.97 -7.30
N LEU A 40 -8.23 11.00 -6.14
CA LEU A 40 -8.75 11.52 -4.88
C LEU A 40 -7.77 12.54 -4.30
N LYS A 41 -8.31 13.45 -3.49
CA LYS A 41 -7.56 14.45 -2.75
C LYS A 41 -7.83 14.34 -1.26
N ALA A 42 -6.77 14.27 -0.48
CA ALA A 42 -6.78 14.29 0.99
C ALA A 42 -5.51 14.99 1.49
N PRO A 43 -5.46 15.46 2.75
CA PRO A 43 -4.24 15.97 3.34
C PRO A 43 -3.11 14.93 3.30
N LEU A 44 -1.86 15.38 3.13
CA LEU A 44 -0.69 14.48 3.05
C LEU A 44 -0.61 13.53 4.25
N SER A 45 -0.89 14.02 5.45
CA SER A 45 -0.92 13.22 6.68
C SER A 45 -1.93 12.09 6.66
N VAL A 46 -2.96 12.16 5.81
CA VAL A 46 -4.02 11.15 5.71
C VAL A 46 -3.60 10.03 4.75
N PHE A 47 -3.02 10.36 3.59
CA PHE A 47 -2.73 9.34 2.57
C PHE A 47 -1.25 8.89 2.53
N ALA A 48 -0.32 9.60 3.18
CA ALA A 48 1.11 9.29 3.12
C ALA A 48 1.41 7.84 3.53
N SER A 49 0.84 7.38 4.64
CA SER A 49 1.03 6.00 5.13
C SER A 49 0.56 4.95 4.13
N PHE A 50 -0.57 5.20 3.46
CA PHE A 50 -1.08 4.33 2.38
C PHE A 50 -0.12 4.31 1.19
N CYS A 51 0.36 5.48 0.76
CA CYS A 51 1.33 5.61 -0.34
C CYS A 51 2.65 4.88 -0.05
N SER A 52 3.20 5.05 1.16
CA SER A 52 4.39 4.33 1.59
C SER A 52 4.18 2.82 1.63
N ARG A 53 3.00 2.37 2.11
CA ARG A 53 2.67 0.94 2.19
C ARG A 53 2.57 0.29 0.82
N HIS A 54 1.81 0.87 -0.12
CA HIS A 54 1.66 0.24 -1.45
C HIS A 54 2.98 0.24 -2.24
N GLU A 55 3.84 1.24 -2.04
CA GLU A 55 5.18 1.26 -2.66
C GLU A 55 6.07 0.15 -2.10
N TRP A 56 6.03 -0.07 -0.79
CA TRP A 56 6.71 -1.19 -0.14
C TRP A 56 6.18 -2.55 -0.63
N GLU A 57 4.86 -2.73 -0.70
CA GLU A 57 4.24 -3.97 -1.22
C GLU A 57 4.59 -4.22 -2.69
N SER A 58 4.70 -3.17 -3.50
CA SER A 58 5.00 -3.29 -4.92
C SER A 58 6.48 -3.58 -5.20
N LYS A 59 7.40 -3.08 -4.37
CA LYS A 59 8.85 -3.12 -4.65
C LYS A 59 9.62 -4.03 -3.70
N MET A 60 9.39 -3.87 -2.39
CA MET A 60 10.21 -4.50 -1.36
C MET A 60 9.75 -5.92 -1.07
N VAL A 61 8.44 -6.18 -1.03
CA VAL A 61 7.92 -7.54 -0.79
C VAL A 61 8.41 -8.54 -1.85
N PRO A 62 8.28 -8.27 -3.17
CA PRO A 62 8.79 -9.19 -4.20
C PRO A 62 10.30 -9.35 -4.16
N LEU A 63 11.05 -8.32 -3.77
CA LEU A 63 12.50 -8.38 -3.61
C LEU A 63 12.89 -9.27 -2.43
N ALA A 64 12.25 -9.08 -1.28
CA ALA A 64 12.48 -9.86 -0.08
C ALA A 64 12.13 -11.35 -0.31
N GLU A 65 11.04 -11.63 -1.03
CA GLU A 65 10.67 -12.99 -1.45
C GLU A 65 11.75 -13.65 -2.30
N LYS A 66 12.27 -12.93 -3.31
CA LYS A 66 13.39 -13.43 -4.13
C LYS A 66 14.66 -13.68 -3.33
N GLN A 67 14.86 -12.95 -2.24
CA GLN A 67 16.00 -13.12 -1.33
C GLN A 67 15.76 -14.18 -0.26
N GLY A 68 14.58 -14.82 -0.21
CA GLY A 68 14.25 -15.84 0.77
C GLY A 68 14.00 -15.30 2.18
N TRP A 69 13.57 -14.05 2.31
CA TRP A 69 13.26 -13.48 3.61
C TRP A 69 12.05 -14.18 4.24
N PRO A 70 12.09 -14.47 5.55
CA PRO A 70 10.98 -15.13 6.23
C PRO A 70 9.74 -14.23 6.25
N LYS A 71 8.59 -14.76 5.80
CA LYS A 71 7.28 -14.09 5.92
C LYS A 71 6.59 -14.39 7.25
N ALA A 72 6.97 -15.49 7.88
CA ALA A 72 6.53 -15.91 9.20
C ALA A 72 7.79 -16.15 10.04
N ILE A 73 7.74 -15.72 11.30
CA ILE A 73 8.80 -16.00 12.26
C ILE A 73 8.40 -17.26 13.02
N GLU A 74 9.20 -18.32 12.87
CA GLU A 74 9.07 -19.56 13.63
C GLU A 74 9.68 -19.36 15.03
N TRP A 75 8.91 -18.75 15.94
CA TRP A 75 9.37 -18.42 17.29
C TRP A 75 9.74 -19.67 18.11
N ASP A 76 9.18 -20.83 17.79
CA ASP A 76 9.42 -22.10 18.48
C ASP A 76 10.88 -22.60 18.37
N ASN A 77 11.66 -22.06 17.44
CA ASN A 77 13.06 -22.44 17.23
C ASN A 77 14.06 -21.34 17.63
N VAL A 78 13.60 -20.26 18.26
CA VAL A 78 14.49 -19.19 18.77
C VAL A 78 15.04 -19.63 20.12
N LYS A 79 16.33 -20.01 20.17
CA LYS A 79 17.04 -20.26 21.43
C LYS A 79 17.51 -18.94 22.04
N GLU A 80 17.34 -18.80 23.34
CA GLU A 80 17.81 -17.67 24.17
C GLU A 80 19.35 -17.55 24.20
#